data_AF-A0A0Q2USA0-F1
#
_entry.id   AF-A0A0Q2USA0-F1
#
_cell.length_a   1.000
_cell.length_b   1.000
_cell.length_c   1.000
_cell.angle_alpha   90.00
_cell.angle_beta   90.00
_cell.angle_gamma   90.00
#
_symmetry.space_group_name_H-M   'P 1'
#
loop_
_entity.id
_entity.type
_entity.pdbx_description
1 polymer ?
#
loop_
_entity_poly.entity_id
_entity_poly.type
_entity_poly.pdbx_seq_one_letter_code
_entity_poly.pdbx_strand_id
1 'polypeptide(L)'
;MELGWSAITLAGHVTLCLSVLLILWNGVTVLPYVQAPASFAPVASPLFLFGAAILVERIYYIAARLLVNSGTNLWELHPAPDLLSAIVAAAAFWVAATVRMIGRPRGLPCRGAITTQAGVMLSVFGLLSWGLA
;
A
#
# COMPACT_ATOMS: atom_id res chain seq x y z
N MET A 1 -3.23 2.64 26.47
CA MET A 1 -3.20 2.73 25.00
C MET A 1 -4.64 2.81 24.54
N GLU A 2 -5.05 3.94 23.98
CA GLU A 2 -6.42 4.13 23.47
C GLU A 2 -6.66 3.20 22.28
N LEU A 3 -7.78 2.47 22.29
CA LEU A 3 -8.16 1.50 21.26
C LEU A 3 -8.25 2.12 19.86
N GLY A 4 -8.55 3.42 19.75
CA GLY A 4 -8.66 4.13 18.46
C GLY A 4 -7.36 4.17 17.65
N TRP A 5 -6.19 4.30 18.29
CA TRP A 5 -4.92 4.26 17.56
C TRP A 5 -4.60 2.85 17.03
N SER A 6 -4.95 1.81 17.79
CA SER A 6 -4.84 0.41 17.36
C SER A 6 -5.72 0.10 16.13
N ALA A 7 -6.89 0.72 16.02
CA ALA A 7 -7.81 0.56 14.90
C ALA A 7 -7.22 1.10 13.60
N ILE A 8 -6.62 2.29 13.64
CA ILE A 8 -5.98 2.94 12.49
C ILE A 8 -4.77 2.12 12.02
N THR A 9 -3.92 1.67 12.94
CA THR A 9 -2.78 0.81 12.61
C THR A 9 -3.25 -0.46 11.90
N LEU A 10 -4.27 -1.14 12.44
CA LEU A 10 -4.82 -2.35 11.83
C LEU A 10 -5.42 -2.07 10.44
N ALA A 11 -6.19 -0.99 10.29
CA ALA A 11 -6.76 -0.58 9.01
C ALA A 11 -5.67 -0.34 7.96
N GLY A 12 -4.56 0.30 8.34
CA GLY A 12 -3.39 0.51 7.47
C GLY A 12 -2.77 -0.80 6.99
N HIS A 13 -2.55 -1.76 7.89
CA HIS A 13 -1.98 -3.08 7.55
C HIS A 13 -2.90 -3.89 6.64
N VAL A 14 -4.20 -3.92 6.93
CA VAL A 14 -5.18 -4.63 6.08
C VAL A 14 -5.23 -3.99 4.69
N THR A 15 -5.19 -2.66 4.62
CA THR A 15 -5.19 -1.93 3.34
C THR A 15 -3.92 -2.22 2.53
N LEU A 16 -2.76 -2.31 3.18
CA LEU A 16 -1.51 -2.74 2.55
C LEU A 16 -1.63 -4.17 1.98
N CYS A 17 -2.13 -5.12 2.77
CA CYS A 17 -2.34 -6.50 2.31
C CYS A 17 -3.26 -6.55 1.08
N LEU A 18 -4.36 -5.79 1.10
CA LEU A 18 -5.26 -5.65 -0.04
C LEU A 18 -4.55 -5.05 -1.26
N SER A 19 -3.76 -4.00 -1.10
CA SER A 19 -2.97 -3.43 -2.19
C SER A 19 -2.03 -4.45 -2.82
N VAL A 20 -1.32 -5.24 -2.02
CA VAL A 20 -0.42 -6.29 -2.53
C VAL A 20 -1.20 -7.37 -3.28
N LEU A 21 -2.34 -7.81 -2.76
CA LEU A 21 -3.22 -8.76 -3.46
C LEU A 21 -3.69 -8.18 -4.81
N LEU A 22 -4.02 -6.89 -4.87
CA LEU A 22 -4.40 -6.23 -6.11
C LEU A 22 -3.25 -6.13 -7.10
N ILE A 23 -2.00 -5.91 -6.66
CA ILE A 23 -0.82 -5.98 -7.54
C ILE A 23 -0.74 -7.36 -8.19
N LEU A 24 -0.80 -8.42 -7.38
CA LEU A 24 -0.69 -9.81 -7.86
C LEU A 24 -1.85 -10.17 -8.81
N TRP A 25 -3.08 -9.85 -8.41
CA TRP A 25 -4.27 -10.07 -9.21
C TRP A 25 -4.20 -9.33 -10.55
N ASN A 26 -3.89 -8.02 -10.51
CA ASN A 26 -3.76 -7.23 -11.73
C ASN A 26 -2.66 -7.80 -12.63
N GLY A 27 -1.55 -8.28 -12.07
CA GLY A 27 -0.47 -8.96 -12.81
C GLY A 27 -0.97 -10.16 -13.60
N VAL A 28 -1.71 -11.08 -12.96
CA VAL A 28 -2.29 -12.26 -13.61
C VAL A 28 -3.30 -11.86 -14.70
N THR A 29 -4.19 -10.89 -14.41
CA THR A 29 -5.21 -10.47 -15.38
C THR A 29 -4.66 -9.72 -16.59
N VAL A 30 -3.53 -9.03 -16.43
CA VAL A 30 -2.89 -8.24 -17.48
C VAL A 30 -1.98 -9.11 -18.34
N LEU A 31 -1.45 -10.22 -17.80
CA LEU A 31 -0.50 -11.09 -18.49
C LEU A 31 -0.91 -11.48 -19.93
N PRO A 32 -2.16 -11.88 -20.24
CA PRO A 32 -2.57 -12.20 -21.61
C PRO A 32 -2.55 -11.00 -22.57
N TYR A 33 -2.51 -9.78 -22.04
CA TYR A 33 -2.54 -8.53 -22.78
C TYR A 33 -1.14 -7.92 -22.94
N VAL A 34 -0.10 -8.48 -22.31
CA VAL A 34 1.30 -8.05 -22.44
C VAL A 34 1.93 -8.65 -23.70
N GLN A 35 2.64 -7.85 -24.50
CA GLN A 35 3.52 -8.36 -25.57
C GLN A 35 4.98 -8.02 -25.25
N ALA A 36 5.87 -8.91 -25.67
CA ALA A 36 7.31 -8.68 -25.57
C ALA A 36 7.80 -7.78 -26.73
N PRO A 37 8.77 -6.87 -26.48
CA PRO A 37 9.34 -6.54 -25.17
C PRO A 37 8.39 -5.60 -24.40
N ALA A 38 8.02 -6.00 -23.19
CA ALA A 38 7.20 -5.18 -22.30
C ALA A 38 8.07 -4.09 -21.68
N SER A 39 7.68 -2.82 -21.83
CA SER A 39 8.37 -1.72 -21.14
C SER A 39 8.04 -1.73 -19.65
N PHE A 40 9.08 -1.71 -18.81
CA PHE A 40 8.96 -1.53 -17.36
C PHE A 40 8.73 -0.08 -16.94
N ALA A 41 8.85 0.88 -17.86
CA ALA A 41 8.76 2.31 -17.56
C ALA A 41 7.49 2.71 -16.79
N PRO A 42 6.28 2.18 -17.08
CA PRO A 42 5.07 2.55 -16.35
C PRO A 42 5.15 2.19 -14.87
N VAL A 43 5.71 1.03 -14.53
CA VAL A 43 5.73 0.51 -13.15
C VAL A 43 6.95 0.96 -12.35
N ALA A 44 7.97 1.52 -12.98
CA ALA A 44 9.22 1.89 -12.33
C ALA A 44 9.05 2.91 -11.20
N SER A 45 8.33 4.02 -11.45
CA SER A 45 8.10 5.05 -10.42
C SER A 45 7.23 4.55 -9.25
N PRO A 46 6.10 3.87 -9.49
CA PRO A 46 5.32 3.26 -8.41
C PRO A 46 6.12 2.23 -7.59
N LEU A 47 6.93 1.39 -8.24
CA LEU A 47 7.78 0.40 -7.56
C LEU A 47 8.86 1.07 -6.72
N PHE A 48 9.49 2.14 -7.23
CA PHE A 48 10.46 2.91 -6.47
C PHE A 48 9.83 3.53 -5.22
N LEU A 49 8.66 4.15 -5.35
CA LEU A 49 7.96 4.75 -4.21
C LEU A 49 7.57 3.68 -3.18
N PHE A 50 7.06 2.54 -3.63
CA PHE A 50 6.72 1.41 -2.76
C PHE A 50 7.95 0.87 -2.02
N GLY A 51 9.06 0.66 -2.74
CA GLY A 51 10.32 0.22 -2.14
C GLY A 51 10.90 1.22 -1.15
N ALA A 52 10.88 2.52 -1.49
CA ALA A 52 11.32 3.59 -0.60
C ALA A 52 10.46 3.67 0.67
N ALA A 53 9.14 3.54 0.54
CA ALA A 53 8.22 3.54 1.67
C ALA A 53 8.48 2.36 2.63
N ILE A 54 8.65 1.15 2.10
CA ILE A 54 9.03 -0.04 2.91
C ILE A 54 10.38 0.17 3.59
N LEU A 55 11.37 0.72 2.86
CA LEU A 55 12.70 0.96 3.42
C LEU A 55 12.64 1.92 4.61
N VAL A 56 11.91 3.03 4.48
CA VAL A 56 11.71 3.99 5.58
C VAL A 56 10.98 3.33 6.75
N GLU A 57 9.93 2.55 6.50
CA GLU A 57 9.21 1.80 7.54
C GLU A 57 10.15 0.84 8.31
N ARG A 58 11.00 0.10 7.59
CA ARG A 58 11.96 -0.84 8.20
C ARG A 58 13.08 -0.13 8.95
N ILE A 59 13.59 0.98 8.45
CA ILE A 59 14.59 1.81 9.17
C ILE A 59 13.99 2.35 10.46
N TYR A 60 12.75 2.85 10.42
CA TYR A 60 12.06 3.34 11.60
C TYR A 60 11.88 2.23 12.65
N TYR A 61 11.45 1.03 12.24
CA TYR A 61 11.33 -0.12 13.13
C TYR A 61 12.66 -0.51 13.79
N ILE A 62 13.76 -0.53 13.01
CA ILE A 62 15.10 -0.83 13.54
C ILE A 62 15.51 0.23 14.57
N ALA A 63 15.33 1.52 14.27
CA ALA A 63 15.65 2.62 15.19
C ALA A 63 14.83 2.51 16.49
N ALA A 64 13.53 2.23 16.38
CA ALA A 64 12.65 2.00 17.52
C ALA A 64 13.12 0.84 18.40
N ARG A 65 13.65 -0.23 17.80
CA ARG A 65 14.19 -1.37 18.55
C ARG A 65 15.52 -1.07 19.22
N LEU A 66 16.39 -0.29 18.59
CA LEU A 66 17.67 0.10 19.17
C LEU A 66 17.51 1.06 20.37
N LEU A 67 16.50 1.93 20.32
CA LEU A 67 16.23 2.94 21.34
C LEU A 67 15.29 2.47 22.46
N VAL A 68 14.81 1.23 22.41
CA VAL A 68 13.86 0.70 23.40
C VAL A 68 14.42 0.71 24.84
N ASN A 69 15.74 0.55 24.99
CA ASN A 69 16.41 0.53 26.29
C ASN A 69 17.02 1.88 26.69
N SER A 70 16.98 2.89 25.80
CA SER A 70 17.54 4.22 26.08
C SER A 70 16.53 5.17 26.73
N GLY A 71 15.36 4.68 27.16
CA GLY A 71 14.27 5.48 27.69
C GLY A 71 13.51 6.31 26.64
N THR A 72 13.88 6.18 25.36
CA THR A 72 13.26 6.91 24.25
C THR A 72 12.21 6.01 23.59
N ASN A 73 10.95 6.19 23.95
CA ASN A 73 9.86 5.47 23.28
C ASN A 73 9.48 6.15 21.96
N LEU A 74 10.15 5.76 20.88
CA LEU A 74 9.86 6.32 19.54
C LEU A 74 8.40 6.12 19.11
N TRP A 75 7.74 5.06 19.58
CA TRP A 75 6.34 4.76 19.28
C TRP A 75 5.36 5.77 19.87
N GLU A 76 5.73 6.40 20.99
CA GLU A 76 4.92 7.45 21.64
C GLU A 76 5.29 8.86 21.17
N LEU A 77 6.50 9.04 20.64
CA LEU A 77 7.02 10.35 20.22
C LEU A 77 6.54 10.78 18.83
N HIS A 78 6.03 9.86 18.01
CA HIS A 78 5.57 10.20 16.67
C HIS A 78 4.49 9.22 16.17
N PRO A 79 3.41 9.69 15.52
CA PRO A 79 2.45 8.85 14.80
C PRO A 79 3.04 8.23 13.50
N ALA A 80 4.37 8.10 13.45
CA ALA A 80 5.12 7.61 12.31
C ALA A 80 4.68 6.21 11.83
N PRO A 81 4.34 5.22 12.68
CA PRO A 81 3.97 3.89 12.21
C PRO A 81 2.72 3.89 11.33
N ASP A 82 1.72 4.68 11.70
CA ASP A 82 0.42 4.71 11.02
C ASP A 82 0.49 5.47 9.70
N LEU A 83 1.14 6.64 9.72
CA LEU A 83 1.36 7.44 8.52
C LEU A 83 2.24 6.69 7.50
N LEU A 84 3.30 6.01 7.97
CA LEU A 84 4.15 5.20 7.10
C LEU A 84 3.36 4.04 6.50
N SER A 85 2.57 3.32 7.30
CA SER A 85 1.72 2.22 6.81
C SER A 85 0.73 2.70 5.74
N ALA A 86 0.12 3.88 5.93
CA ALA A 86 -0.79 4.49 4.95
C ALA A 86 -0.07 4.87 3.65
N ILE A 87 1.13 5.45 3.74
CA ILE A 87 1.96 5.80 2.56
C ILE A 87 2.35 4.53 1.78
N VAL A 88 2.77 3.47 2.48
CA VAL A 88 3.15 2.20 1.86
C VAL A 88 1.94 1.57 1.17
N ALA A 89 0.77 1.58 1.82
CA ALA A 89 -0.48 1.07 1.24
C ALA A 89 -0.91 1.85 -0.02
N ALA A 90 -0.79 3.18 0.00
CA ALA A 90 -1.09 4.03 -1.15
C ALA A 90 -0.11 3.81 -2.32
N ALA A 91 1.19 3.69 -2.02
CA ALA A 91 2.21 3.38 -3.02
C ALA A 91 1.97 2.00 -3.65
N ALA A 92 1.63 1.00 -2.84
CA ALA A 92 1.27 -0.34 -3.32
C ALA A 92 0.03 -0.31 -4.23
N PHE A 93 -1.00 0.47 -3.87
CA PHE A 93 -2.16 0.63 -4.73
C PHE A 93 -1.81 1.30 -6.06
N TRP A 94 -0.93 2.30 -6.04
CA TRP A 94 -0.46 2.93 -7.26
C TRP A 94 0.28 1.94 -8.17
N VAL A 95 1.09 1.04 -7.61
CA VAL A 95 1.68 -0.08 -8.37
C VAL A 95 0.57 -0.93 -8.99
N ALA A 96 -0.44 -1.33 -8.21
CA ALA A 96 -1.54 -2.17 -8.70
C ALA A 96 -2.29 -1.51 -9.87
N ALA A 97 -2.63 -0.22 -9.73
CA ALA A 97 -3.30 0.55 -10.77
C ALA A 97 -2.44 0.64 -12.04
N THR A 98 -1.13 0.84 -11.87
CA THR A 98 -0.21 0.98 -13.01
C THR A 98 -0.01 -0.36 -13.74
N VAL A 99 0.08 -1.47 -13.02
CA VAL A 99 0.06 -2.81 -13.60
C VAL A 99 -1.20 -2.99 -14.45
N ARG A 100 -2.38 -2.62 -13.93
CA ARG A 100 -3.65 -2.70 -14.67
C ARG A 100 -3.64 -1.87 -15.95
N MET A 101 -2.99 -0.70 -15.93
CA MET A 101 -2.91 0.21 -17.08
C MET A 101 -2.07 -0.34 -18.24
N ILE A 102 -1.15 -1.28 -17.99
CA ILE A 102 -0.35 -1.92 -19.05
C ILE A 102 -1.25 -2.62 -20.08
N GLY A 103 -2.38 -3.21 -19.65
CA GLY A 103 -3.32 -3.88 -20.55
C GLY A 103 -4.23 -2.92 -21.35
N ARG A 104 -4.27 -1.62 -21.01
CA ARG A 104 -5.22 -0.65 -21.60
C ARG A 104 -5.14 -0.54 -23.13
N PRO A 105 -3.96 -0.49 -23.77
CA PRO A 105 -3.86 -0.34 -25.23
C PRO A 105 -4.54 -1.47 -26.02
N ARG A 106 -4.85 -2.60 -25.38
CA ARG A 106 -5.51 -3.76 -25.99
C ARG A 106 -6.97 -3.94 -25.58
N GLY A 107 -7.59 -2.88 -25.07
CA GLY A 107 -9.02 -2.90 -24.72
C GLY A 107 -9.32 -3.53 -23.35
N LEU A 108 -8.31 -3.78 -22.51
CA LEU A 108 -8.58 -4.15 -21.12
C LEU A 108 -9.31 -2.97 -20.43
N PRO A 109 -10.48 -3.19 -19.82
CA PRO A 109 -11.14 -2.15 -19.04
C PRO A 109 -10.32 -1.85 -17.78
N CYS A 110 -9.72 -0.66 -17.74
CA CYS A 110 -8.87 -0.22 -16.63
C CYS A 110 -9.59 0.75 -15.69
N ARG A 111 -10.26 1.79 -16.23
CA ARG A 111 -10.83 2.88 -15.41
C ARG A 111 -11.85 2.35 -14.39
N GLY A 112 -12.84 1.59 -14.85
CA GLY A 112 -13.85 0.98 -13.96
C GLY A 112 -13.22 0.07 -12.91
N ALA A 113 -12.29 -0.79 -13.30
CA ALA A 113 -11.61 -1.70 -12.37
C ALA A 113 -10.81 -0.94 -11.29
N ILE A 114 -10.04 0.08 -11.68
CA ILE A 114 -9.25 0.90 -10.75
C ILE A 114 -10.18 1.67 -9.80
N THR A 115 -11.29 2.24 -10.31
CA THR A 115 -12.28 2.94 -9.48
C THR A 115 -12.93 2.00 -8.47
N THR A 116 -13.33 0.79 -8.89
CA THR A 116 -13.88 -0.22 -7.96
C THR A 116 -12.85 -0.64 -6.92
N GLN A 117 -11.60 -0.89 -7.32
CA GLN A 117 -10.52 -1.25 -6.40
C GLN A 117 -10.26 -0.14 -5.36
N ALA A 118 -10.19 1.12 -5.80
CA ALA A 118 -10.06 2.27 -4.89
C ALA A 118 -11.26 2.37 -3.94
N GLY A 119 -12.49 2.20 -4.44
CA GLY A 119 -13.69 2.22 -3.63
C GLY A 119 -13.71 1.13 -2.55
N VAL A 120 -13.32 -0.10 -2.91
CA VAL A 120 -13.20 -1.21 -1.96
C VAL A 120 -12.15 -0.89 -0.89
N MET A 121 -10.96 -0.41 -1.28
CA MET A 121 -9.91 -0.05 -0.33
C MET A 121 -10.34 1.04 0.64
N LEU A 122 -10.93 2.13 0.14
CA LEU A 122 -11.41 3.23 0.97
C LEU A 122 -12.54 2.78 1.90
N SER A 123 -13.43 1.90 1.42
CA SER A 123 -14.51 1.35 2.23
C SER A 123 -13.98 0.46 3.34
N VAL A 124 -13.03 -0.44 3.05
CA VAL A 124 -12.42 -1.31 4.07
C VAL A 124 -11.65 -0.47 5.09
N PHE A 125 -10.83 0.49 4.63
CA PHE A 125 -10.11 1.38 5.53
C PHE A 125 -11.07 2.16 6.43
N GLY A 126 -12.12 2.76 5.85
CA GLY A 126 -13.12 3.52 6.60
C GLY A 126 -13.89 2.66 7.60
N LEU A 127 -14.35 1.47 7.21
CA LEU A 127 -15.05 0.53 8.09
C LEU A 127 -14.17 0.07 9.26
N LEU A 128 -12.89 -0.22 9.02
CA LEU A 128 -11.97 -0.65 10.08
C LEU A 128 -11.55 0.51 10.98
N SER A 129 -11.35 1.69 10.41
CA SER A 129 -10.95 2.88 11.18
C SER A 129 -12.10 3.39 12.07
N TRP A 130 -13.35 3.28 11.60
CA TRP A 130 -14.53 3.79 12.31
C TRP A 130 -15.22 2.72 13.16
N GLY A 131 -15.24 1.46 12.71
CA GLY A 131 -15.92 0.36 13.41
C GLY A 131 -15.14 -0.22 14.58
N LEU A 132 -13.87 0.14 14.75
CA LEU A 132 -13.00 -0.29 15.84
C LEU A 132 -12.53 0.87 16.75
N ALA A 133 -12.96 2.11 16.46
CA ALA A 133 -12.76 3.30 17.29
C ALA A 133 -13.90 3.47 18.29
#